data_AF-A0A7X7E5Z1-F1
#
_entry.id   AF-A0A7X7E5Z1-F1
#
_cell.length_a   1.000
_cell.length_b   1.000
_cell.length_c   1.000
_cell.angle_alpha   90.00
_cell.angle_beta   90.00
_cell.angle_gamma   90.00
#
_symmetry.space_group_name_H-M   'P 1'
#
loop_
_entity.id
_entity.type
_entity.pdbx_description
1 polymer ?
#
loop_
_entity_poly.entity_id
_entity_poly.type
_entity_poly.pdbx_seq_one_letter_code
_entity_poly.pdbx_strand_id
1 'polypeptide(L)'
;MRGNWQYHMQVLTPLHIGSGQALLPFEYVTDKNLEQVVRVDIPRFFRLPGFPVQKYTAQVKQAGFNLQGDFRQAALKCPLYSIKTSGNLEELHNAGYDSQRILEHIREAGKPYIPGSSLKGALRSMLLRSMVNDHQENYEAGLQREIEQVESMDSRGKNRKKAFFSNRPEQRLLGDQNRSLLRLVQVSDSSHLDPSALQLGCVKVLSQSQYAYL
;
A
#
# COMPACT_ATOMS: atom_id res chain seq x y z
N MET A 1 -35.95 7.01 -5.94
CA MET A 1 -35.55 5.75 -6.62
C MET A 1 -34.10 5.45 -6.24
N ARG A 2 -33.80 4.24 -5.75
CA ARG A 2 -32.40 3.79 -5.66
C ARG A 2 -31.99 3.34 -7.06
N GLY A 3 -31.18 4.14 -7.75
CA GLY A 3 -30.61 3.74 -9.03
C GLY A 3 -29.45 2.79 -8.77
N ASN A 4 -29.53 1.56 -9.28
CA ASN A 4 -28.38 0.66 -9.33
C ASN A 4 -27.62 0.96 -10.61
N TRP A 5 -26.40 1.46 -10.47
CA TRP A 5 -25.54 1.82 -11.58
C TRP A 5 -24.38 0.83 -11.67
N GLN A 6 -24.07 0.39 -12.88
CA GLN A 6 -22.88 -0.41 -13.15
C GLN A 6 -21.87 0.46 -13.88
N TYR A 7 -20.64 0.46 -13.39
CA TYR A 7 -19.54 1.22 -13.97
C TYR A 7 -18.42 0.28 -14.37
N HIS A 8 -17.80 0.58 -15.50
CA HIS A 8 -16.56 -0.04 -15.91
C HIS A 8 -15.40 0.92 -15.60
N MET A 9 -14.34 0.39 -15.00
CA MET A 9 -13.13 1.16 -14.67
C MET A 9 -11.93 0.54 -15.36
N GLN A 10 -11.11 1.39 -15.96
CA GLN A 10 -9.86 1.01 -16.57
C GLN A 10 -8.69 1.59 -15.76
N VAL A 11 -7.73 0.73 -15.42
CA VAL A 11 -6.50 1.15 -14.75
C VAL A 11 -5.53 1.69 -15.81
N LEU A 12 -5.23 2.99 -15.75
CA LEU A 12 -4.37 3.67 -16.73
C LEU A 12 -2.89 3.73 -16.32
N THR A 13 -2.61 3.63 -15.03
CA THR A 13 -1.27 3.68 -14.43
C THR A 13 -1.13 2.56 -13.40
N PRO A 14 0.08 2.16 -12.99
CA PRO A 14 0.26 1.24 -11.87
C PRO A 14 -0.57 1.67 -10.66
N LEU A 15 -1.45 0.79 -10.18
CA LEU A 15 -2.36 1.02 -9.07
C LEU A 15 -2.05 0.02 -7.96
N HIS A 16 -1.76 0.52 -6.77
CA HIS A 16 -1.55 -0.30 -5.58
C HIS A 16 -2.54 0.12 -4.49
N ILE A 17 -3.32 -0.86 -4.00
CA ILE A 17 -4.17 -0.72 -2.82
C ILE A 17 -3.68 -1.74 -1.80
N GLY A 18 -3.00 -1.27 -0.76
CA GLY A 18 -2.32 -2.14 0.18
C GLY A 18 -3.27 -3.02 0.99
N SER A 19 -2.90 -4.28 1.19
CA SER A 19 -3.56 -5.19 2.14
C SER A 19 -3.13 -4.96 3.59
N GLY A 20 -2.10 -4.13 3.80
CA GLY A 20 -1.39 -3.99 5.07
C GLY A 20 -0.34 -5.08 5.32
N GLN A 21 -0.23 -6.07 4.43
CA GLN A 21 0.79 -7.12 4.47
C GLN A 21 1.95 -6.81 3.52
N ALA A 22 3.09 -7.42 3.79
CA ALA A 22 4.26 -7.34 2.92
C ALA A 22 4.95 -8.71 2.84
N LEU A 23 5.46 -9.03 1.66
CA LEU A 23 6.36 -10.14 1.43
C LEU A 23 7.75 -9.79 1.96
N LEU A 24 8.29 -10.63 2.84
CA LEU A 24 9.60 -10.40 3.43
C LEU A 24 10.72 -11.07 2.62
N PRO A 25 11.98 -10.62 2.71
CA PRO A 25 13.08 -11.20 1.93
C PRO A 25 13.33 -12.71 2.18
N PHE A 26 12.88 -13.23 3.32
CA PHE A 26 12.93 -14.66 3.65
C PHE A 26 11.69 -15.46 3.17
N GLU A 27 10.80 -14.82 2.42
CA GLU A 27 9.51 -15.37 2.00
C GLU A 27 9.39 -15.56 0.49
N TYR A 28 10.34 -15.02 -0.26
CA TYR A 28 10.35 -15.05 -1.72
C TYR A 28 11.76 -15.25 -2.28
N VAL A 29 11.80 -15.71 -3.52
CA VAL A 29 13.01 -15.75 -4.34
C VAL A 29 12.77 -15.08 -5.68
N THR A 30 13.83 -14.58 -6.31
CA THR A 30 13.74 -14.01 -7.65
C THR A 30 14.13 -15.05 -8.69
N ASP A 31 13.41 -15.12 -9.79
CA ASP A 31 13.77 -15.89 -10.97
C ASP A 31 14.09 -14.92 -12.12
N LYS A 32 15.38 -14.72 -12.37
CA LYS A 32 15.88 -13.80 -13.38
C LYS A 32 15.53 -14.24 -14.80
N ASN A 33 15.43 -15.54 -15.05
CA ASN A 33 15.16 -16.07 -16.38
C ASN A 33 13.70 -15.80 -16.80
N LEU A 34 12.79 -15.83 -15.83
CA LEU A 34 11.36 -15.64 -16.04
C LEU A 34 10.88 -14.25 -15.61
N GLU A 35 11.81 -13.34 -15.28
CA GLU A 35 11.55 -11.98 -14.78
C GLU A 35 10.42 -11.93 -13.72
N GLN A 36 10.49 -12.80 -12.72
CA GLN A 36 9.43 -12.95 -11.72
C GLN A 36 9.96 -12.99 -10.29
N VAL A 37 9.10 -12.55 -9.36
CA VAL A 37 9.23 -12.87 -7.94
C VAL A 37 8.37 -14.08 -7.64
N VAL A 38 8.97 -15.09 -7.00
CA VAL A 38 8.31 -16.33 -6.59
C VAL A 38 8.10 -16.29 -5.09
N ARG A 39 6.85 -16.21 -4.65
CA ARG A 39 6.50 -16.42 -3.24
C ARG A 39 6.64 -17.90 -2.93
N VAL A 40 7.41 -18.22 -1.89
CA VAL A 40 7.70 -19.59 -1.50
C VAL A 40 6.60 -20.12 -0.59
N ASP A 41 6.13 -21.34 -0.86
CA ASP A 41 5.35 -22.13 0.08
C ASP A 41 6.30 -22.61 1.20
N ILE A 42 6.41 -21.80 2.25
CA ILE A 42 7.33 -22.03 3.38
C ILE A 42 7.06 -23.38 4.07
N PRO A 43 5.80 -23.78 4.37
CA PRO A 43 5.51 -25.11 4.88
C PRO A 43 6.03 -26.24 3.99
N ARG A 44 5.84 -26.16 2.67
CA ARG A 44 6.35 -27.17 1.73
C ARG A 44 7.87 -27.15 1.65
N PHE A 45 8.47 -25.96 1.66
CA PHE A 45 9.92 -25.77 1.62
C PHE A 45 10.63 -26.45 2.80
N PHE A 46 10.11 -26.35 4.02
CA PHE A 46 10.66 -27.04 5.19
C PHE A 46 10.44 -28.56 5.18
N ARG A 47 9.48 -29.06 4.41
CA ARG A 47 9.21 -30.49 4.24
C ARG A 47 10.02 -31.14 3.11
N LEU A 48 10.88 -30.38 2.42
CA LEU A 48 11.72 -30.95 1.37
C LEU A 48 12.65 -32.04 1.94
N PRO A 49 12.79 -33.19 1.25
CA PRO A 49 13.74 -34.22 1.66
C PRO A 49 15.16 -33.65 1.74
N GLY A 50 15.83 -33.88 2.87
CA GLY A 50 17.19 -33.40 3.10
C GLY A 50 17.30 -31.90 3.40
N PHE A 51 16.20 -31.23 3.77
CA PHE A 51 16.22 -29.82 4.16
C PHE A 51 17.25 -29.59 5.30
N PRO A 52 18.26 -28.71 5.14
CA PRO A 52 19.36 -28.61 6.10
C PRO A 52 18.96 -27.68 7.26
N VAL A 53 18.17 -28.22 8.20
CA VAL A 53 17.58 -27.50 9.34
C VAL A 53 18.64 -26.73 10.15
N GLN A 54 19.78 -27.35 10.46
CA GLN A 54 20.83 -26.72 11.27
C GLN A 54 21.43 -25.52 10.54
N LYS A 55 21.70 -25.65 9.23
CA LYS A 55 22.22 -24.58 8.39
C LYS A 55 21.22 -23.42 8.31
N TYR A 56 19.94 -23.73 8.08
CA TYR A 56 18.88 -22.72 8.02
C TYR A 56 18.75 -21.96 9.35
N THR A 57 18.72 -22.69 10.46
CA THR A 57 18.61 -22.12 11.82
C THR A 57 19.80 -21.23 12.17
N ALA A 58 21.00 -21.55 11.69
CA ALA A 58 22.18 -20.71 11.87
C ALA A 58 22.09 -19.42 11.05
N GLN A 59 21.63 -19.50 9.80
CA GLN A 59 21.56 -18.35 8.89
C GLN A 59 20.41 -17.39 9.20
N VAL A 60 19.23 -17.89 9.60
CA VAL A 60 18.07 -17.03 9.91
C VAL A 60 18.31 -16.08 11.08
N LYS A 61 19.27 -16.39 11.96
CA LYS A 61 19.69 -15.52 13.07
C LYS A 61 20.58 -14.36 12.63
N GLN A 62 21.11 -14.40 11.42
CA GLN A 62 21.99 -13.35 10.89
C GLN A 62 21.15 -12.18 10.37
N ALA A 63 21.59 -10.96 10.66
CA ALA A 63 20.97 -9.76 10.11
C ALA A 63 21.03 -9.79 8.57
N GLY A 64 19.93 -9.44 7.91
CA GLY A 64 19.85 -9.42 6.45
C GLY A 64 19.56 -10.78 5.79
N PHE A 65 19.21 -11.81 6.56
CA PHE A 65 18.89 -13.14 6.02
C PHE A 65 17.76 -13.09 4.97
N ASN A 66 18.03 -13.62 3.78
CA ASN A 66 17.06 -13.76 2.71
C ASN A 66 17.16 -15.14 2.04
N LEU A 67 16.15 -15.53 1.26
CA LEU A 67 16.15 -16.82 0.55
C LEU A 67 16.95 -16.81 -0.76
N GLN A 68 17.54 -15.68 -1.17
CA GLN A 68 18.24 -15.54 -2.45
C GLN A 68 19.60 -16.26 -2.48
N GLY A 69 20.18 -16.56 -1.32
CA GLY A 69 21.46 -17.26 -1.19
C GLY A 69 21.35 -18.79 -1.29
N ASP A 70 21.91 -19.48 -0.29
CA ASP A 70 22.06 -20.95 -0.25
C ASP A 70 20.76 -21.74 -0.42
N PHE A 71 19.62 -21.12 -0.12
CA PHE A 71 18.31 -21.76 -0.14
C PHE A 71 17.55 -21.55 -1.45
N ARG A 72 18.05 -20.71 -2.35
CA ARG A 72 17.31 -20.25 -3.55
C ARG A 72 16.82 -21.39 -4.43
N GLN A 73 17.69 -22.36 -4.71
CA GLN A 73 17.36 -23.48 -5.60
C GLN A 73 16.30 -24.41 -5.00
N ALA A 74 16.30 -24.60 -3.68
CA ALA A 74 15.27 -25.38 -3.00
C ALA A 74 13.94 -24.61 -2.94
N ALA A 75 14.00 -23.31 -2.65
CA ALA A 75 12.86 -22.41 -2.61
C ALA A 75 12.13 -22.31 -3.97
N LEU A 76 12.87 -22.24 -5.09
CA LEU A 76 12.30 -22.24 -6.44
C LEU A 76 11.48 -23.50 -6.77
N LYS A 77 11.72 -24.63 -6.08
CA LYS A 77 10.95 -25.88 -6.25
C LYS A 77 9.64 -25.88 -5.46
N CYS A 78 9.41 -24.86 -4.63
CA CYS A 78 8.24 -24.75 -3.77
C CYS A 78 7.50 -23.42 -4.00
N PRO A 79 7.08 -23.09 -5.24
CA PRO A 79 6.30 -21.88 -5.50
C PRO A 79 4.90 -22.01 -4.88
N LEU A 80 4.46 -20.97 -4.17
CA LEU A 80 3.06 -20.77 -3.81
C LEU A 80 2.33 -20.01 -4.93
N TYR A 81 2.94 -18.92 -5.41
CA TYR A 81 2.55 -18.18 -6.60
C TYR A 81 3.74 -17.35 -7.10
N SER A 82 3.65 -16.83 -8.33
CA SER A 82 4.64 -15.89 -8.87
C SER A 82 3.99 -14.59 -9.34
N ILE A 83 4.76 -13.51 -9.29
CA ILE A 83 4.37 -12.18 -9.75
C ILE A 83 5.38 -11.76 -10.82
N LYS A 84 4.87 -11.40 -12.00
CA LYS A 84 5.72 -10.85 -13.07
C LYS A 84 6.32 -9.52 -12.64
N THR A 85 7.53 -9.26 -13.08
CA THR A 85 8.19 -7.98 -12.90
C THR A 85 8.35 -7.29 -14.25
N SER A 86 8.35 -5.97 -14.25
CA SER A 86 8.54 -5.17 -15.46
C SER A 86 9.97 -4.61 -15.49
N GLY A 87 10.98 -5.48 -15.46
CA GLY A 87 12.41 -5.11 -15.44
C GLY A 87 12.97 -4.64 -14.09
N ASN A 88 12.20 -4.78 -13.00
CA ASN A 88 12.54 -4.18 -11.70
C ASN A 88 13.35 -5.11 -10.76
N LEU A 89 13.79 -6.28 -11.23
CA LEU A 89 14.49 -7.27 -10.39
C LEU A 89 15.86 -6.77 -9.90
N GLU A 90 16.60 -6.04 -10.73
CA GLU A 90 17.90 -5.49 -10.34
C GLU A 90 17.74 -4.43 -9.25
N GLU A 91 16.74 -3.56 -9.38
CA GLU A 91 16.43 -2.54 -8.37
C GLU A 91 16.06 -3.18 -7.04
N LEU A 92 15.26 -4.26 -7.06
CA LEU A 92 14.93 -5.04 -5.88
C LEU A 92 16.18 -5.67 -5.25
N HIS A 93 17.07 -6.25 -6.05
CA HIS A 93 18.28 -6.90 -5.56
C HIS A 93 19.26 -5.89 -4.92
N ASN A 94 19.36 -4.70 -5.50
CA ASN A 94 20.26 -3.64 -5.03
C ASN A 94 19.66 -2.81 -3.87
N ALA A 95 18.37 -2.99 -3.57
CA ALA A 95 17.73 -2.34 -2.45
C ALA A 95 18.27 -2.87 -1.12
N GLY A 96 18.37 -2.00 -0.11
CA GLY A 96 18.67 -2.42 1.26
C GLY A 96 17.61 -3.38 1.80
N TYR A 97 17.96 -4.20 2.80
CA TYR A 97 17.10 -5.29 3.28
C TYR A 97 15.66 -4.86 3.62
N ASP A 98 15.48 -3.72 4.28
CA ASP A 98 14.14 -3.22 4.61
C ASP A 98 13.36 -2.74 3.37
N SER A 99 14.07 -2.28 2.35
CA SER A 99 13.51 -1.86 1.06
C SER A 99 13.22 -3.05 0.13
N GLN A 100 13.66 -4.27 0.49
CA GLN A 100 13.30 -5.51 -0.21
C GLN A 100 11.93 -6.07 0.22
N ARG A 101 11.22 -5.39 1.12
CA ARG A 101 9.84 -5.75 1.48
C ARG A 101 8.91 -5.39 0.32
N ILE A 102 8.20 -6.39 -0.20
CA ILE A 102 7.23 -6.17 -1.29
C ILE A 102 5.86 -5.96 -0.68
N LEU A 103 5.32 -4.75 -0.79
CA LEU A 103 3.97 -4.44 -0.30
C LEU A 103 2.92 -5.20 -1.11
N GLU A 104 2.02 -5.91 -0.43
CA GLU A 104 1.02 -6.72 -1.11
C GLU A 104 -0.22 -5.90 -1.49
N HIS A 105 -0.70 -6.09 -2.72
CA HIS A 105 -2.00 -5.58 -3.14
C HIS A 105 -3.13 -6.39 -2.47
N ILE A 106 -4.24 -5.72 -2.15
CA ILE A 106 -5.41 -6.35 -1.54
C ILE A 106 -6.03 -7.41 -2.45
N ARG A 107 -6.34 -8.56 -1.89
CA ARG A 107 -6.85 -9.72 -2.60
C ARG A 107 -7.80 -10.51 -1.72
N GLU A 108 -8.70 -11.24 -2.36
CA GLU A 108 -9.61 -12.18 -1.72
C GLU A 108 -9.47 -13.54 -2.43
N ALA A 109 -9.26 -14.60 -1.65
CA ALA A 109 -8.98 -15.95 -2.18
C ALA A 109 -7.90 -15.97 -3.29
N GLY A 110 -6.86 -15.13 -3.13
CA GLY A 110 -5.75 -15.02 -4.08
C GLY A 110 -6.00 -14.09 -5.28
N LYS A 111 -7.23 -13.59 -5.45
CA LYS A 111 -7.59 -12.72 -6.58
C LYS A 111 -7.63 -11.25 -6.18
N PRO A 112 -6.89 -10.37 -6.88
CA PRO A 112 -6.91 -8.93 -6.60
C PRO A 112 -8.25 -8.29 -6.96
N TYR A 113 -8.61 -7.23 -6.23
CA TYR A 113 -9.79 -6.41 -6.52
C TYR A 113 -9.55 -4.97 -6.05
N ILE A 114 -10.49 -4.07 -6.36
CA ILE A 114 -10.54 -2.70 -5.86
C ILE A 114 -11.65 -2.62 -4.81
N PRO A 115 -11.32 -2.32 -3.53
CA PRO A 115 -12.34 -2.13 -2.51
C PRO A 115 -13.23 -0.93 -2.82
N GLY A 116 -14.53 -1.09 -2.59
CA GLY A 116 -15.52 -0.03 -2.72
C GLY A 116 -15.24 1.11 -1.74
N SER A 117 -14.63 0.82 -0.60
CA SER A 117 -14.15 1.83 0.35
C SER A 117 -13.04 2.71 -0.22
N SER A 118 -12.09 2.14 -0.99
CA SER A 118 -11.02 2.90 -1.65
C SER A 118 -11.58 3.82 -2.74
N LEU A 119 -12.49 3.30 -3.58
CA LEU A 119 -13.15 4.10 -4.62
C LEU A 119 -14.04 5.19 -4.00
N LYS A 120 -14.79 4.86 -2.96
CA LYS A 120 -15.60 5.82 -2.20
C LYS A 120 -14.73 6.89 -1.53
N GLY A 121 -13.53 6.54 -1.07
CA GLY A 121 -12.52 7.49 -0.58
C GLY A 121 -12.06 8.48 -1.66
N ALA A 122 -11.76 7.99 -2.87
CA ALA A 122 -11.41 8.86 -4.00
C ALA A 122 -12.56 9.82 -4.38
N LEU A 123 -13.80 9.32 -4.44
CA LEU A 123 -14.99 10.15 -4.66
C LEU A 123 -15.20 11.17 -3.55
N ARG A 124 -14.98 10.79 -2.29
CA ARG A 124 -15.02 11.70 -1.14
C ARG A 124 -14.03 12.86 -1.33
N SER A 125 -12.79 12.56 -1.69
CA SER A 125 -11.76 13.59 -1.91
C SER A 125 -12.10 14.52 -3.08
N MET A 126 -12.65 13.98 -4.17
CA MET A 126 -13.11 14.79 -5.31
C MET A 126 -14.26 15.73 -4.90
N LEU A 127 -15.28 15.22 -4.20
CA LEU A 127 -16.40 16.01 -3.72
C LEU A 127 -15.97 17.08 -2.71
N LEU A 128 -15.10 16.71 -1.77
CA LEU A 128 -14.52 17.64 -0.80
C LEU A 128 -13.82 18.79 -1.53
N ARG A 129 -12.96 18.48 -2.51
CA ARG A 129 -12.23 19.50 -3.27
C ARG A 129 -13.19 20.46 -3.98
N SER A 130 -14.27 19.94 -4.59
CA SER A 130 -15.30 20.79 -5.21
C SER A 130 -15.94 21.73 -4.19
N MET A 131 -16.36 21.20 -3.04
CA MET A 131 -17.02 21.99 -2.00
C MET A 131 -16.08 23.01 -1.34
N VAL A 132 -14.80 22.67 -1.19
CA VAL A 132 -13.78 23.59 -0.70
C VAL A 132 -13.60 24.75 -1.68
N ASN A 133 -13.57 24.50 -2.99
CA ASN A 133 -13.49 25.58 -3.98
C ASN A 133 -14.70 26.52 -3.92
N ASP A 134 -15.91 25.98 -3.70
CA ASP A 134 -17.14 26.78 -3.61
C ASP A 134 -17.26 27.54 -2.26
N HIS A 135 -16.51 27.13 -1.24
CA HIS A 135 -16.58 27.66 0.13
C HIS A 135 -15.21 27.97 0.72
N GLN A 136 -14.27 28.44 -0.12
CA GLN A 136 -12.86 28.52 0.22
C GLN A 136 -12.60 29.36 1.47
N GLU A 137 -13.14 30.58 1.54
CA GLU A 137 -12.95 31.50 2.68
C GLU A 137 -13.44 30.87 4.01
N ASN A 138 -14.59 30.21 3.99
CA ASN A 138 -15.17 29.55 5.16
C ASN A 138 -14.35 28.34 5.61
N TYR A 139 -13.83 27.57 4.65
CA TYR A 139 -12.97 26.43 4.91
C TYR A 139 -11.63 26.88 5.49
N GLU A 140 -10.96 27.86 4.87
CA GLU A 140 -9.70 28.43 5.32
C GLU A 140 -9.82 29.06 6.71
N ALA A 141 -10.85 29.88 6.95
CA ALA A 141 -11.10 30.44 8.27
C ALA A 141 -11.38 29.37 9.33
N GLY A 142 -12.02 28.25 8.94
CA GLY A 142 -12.26 27.11 9.81
C GLY A 142 -10.98 26.35 10.14
N LEU A 143 -10.11 26.15 9.15
CA LEU A 143 -8.80 25.51 9.27
C LEU A 143 -7.86 26.35 10.15
N GLN A 144 -7.80 27.66 9.90
CA GLN A 144 -6.98 28.60 10.67
C GLN A 144 -7.34 28.58 12.16
N ARG A 145 -8.65 28.60 12.47
CA ARG A 145 -9.13 28.46 13.85
C ARG A 145 -8.72 27.14 14.52
N GLU A 146 -8.67 26.04 13.77
CA GLU A 146 -8.25 24.74 14.32
C GLU A 146 -6.74 24.70 14.58
N ILE A 147 -5.95 25.29 13.67
CA ILE A 147 -4.51 25.47 13.86
C ILE A 147 -4.24 26.29 15.12
N GLU A 148 -4.85 27.46 15.25
CA GLU A 148 -4.69 28.36 16.41
C GLU A 148 -5.07 27.69 17.73
N GLN A 149 -6.17 26.94 17.76
CA GLN A 149 -6.59 26.18 18.95
C GLN A 149 -5.53 25.16 19.37
N VAL A 150 -5.00 24.39 18.43
CA VAL A 150 -3.95 23.40 18.72
C VAL A 150 -2.65 24.08 19.17
N GLU A 151 -2.27 25.19 18.53
CA GLU A 151 -1.09 25.96 18.92
C GLU A 151 -1.19 26.54 20.33
N SER A 152 -2.37 27.02 20.72
CA SER A 152 -2.60 27.49 22.10
C SER A 152 -2.55 26.38 23.16
N MET A 153 -2.83 25.14 22.77
CA MET A 153 -2.87 23.98 23.69
C MET A 153 -1.52 23.25 23.80
N ASP A 154 -0.60 23.41 22.84
CA ASP A 154 0.72 22.76 22.80
C ASP A 154 1.87 23.76 22.95
N SER A 155 1.90 24.48 24.08
CA SER A 155 2.94 25.47 24.43
C SER A 155 4.37 24.90 24.53
N ARG A 156 4.55 23.58 24.44
CA ARG A 156 5.86 22.88 24.48
C ARG A 156 6.19 22.09 23.21
N GLY A 157 5.37 22.20 22.15
CA GLY A 157 5.65 21.65 20.81
C GLY A 157 5.85 20.13 20.73
N LYS A 158 5.45 19.37 21.75
CA LYS A 158 5.70 17.91 21.83
C LYS A 158 4.61 17.07 21.18
N ASN A 159 3.42 17.62 20.96
CA ASN A 159 2.24 16.90 20.45
C ASN A 159 1.72 17.38 19.08
N ARG A 160 2.35 18.39 18.47
CA ARG A 160 2.06 18.87 17.10
C ARG A 160 1.90 17.78 16.03
N LYS A 161 2.51 16.61 16.21
CA LYS A 161 2.67 15.59 15.15
C LYS A 161 1.48 14.66 14.86
N LYS A 162 0.30 14.81 15.48
CA LYS A 162 -0.83 13.85 15.27
C LYS A 162 -2.22 14.45 15.06
N ALA A 163 -2.39 15.77 15.12
CA ALA A 163 -3.70 16.37 14.85
C ALA A 163 -3.91 16.50 13.34
N PHE A 164 -4.94 15.84 12.80
CA PHE A 164 -5.43 16.13 11.46
C PHE A 164 -6.18 17.47 11.50
N PHE A 165 -5.47 18.56 11.19
CA PHE A 165 -6.01 19.92 11.20
C PHE A 165 -7.21 20.15 10.25
N SER A 166 -7.54 19.19 9.39
CA SER A 166 -8.64 19.29 8.41
C SER A 166 -9.95 18.63 8.85
N ASN A 167 -9.98 17.87 9.94
CA ASN A 167 -11.11 16.97 10.22
C ASN A 167 -12.42 17.75 10.49
N ARG A 168 -12.38 18.85 11.25
CA ARG A 168 -13.59 19.65 11.52
C ARG A 168 -14.04 20.48 10.31
N PRO A 169 -13.16 21.22 9.60
CA PRO A 169 -13.50 21.88 8.34
C PRO A 169 -14.13 20.92 7.33
N GLU A 170 -13.56 19.73 7.15
CA GLU A 170 -14.11 18.71 6.25
C GLU A 170 -15.49 18.23 6.68
N GLN A 171 -15.69 17.97 7.98
CA GLN A 171 -16.99 17.53 8.51
C GLN A 171 -18.08 18.59 8.35
N ARG A 172 -17.75 19.89 8.35
CA ARG A 172 -18.73 20.95 8.07
C ARG A 172 -19.23 20.90 6.63
N LEU A 173 -18.39 20.46 5.68
CA LEU A 173 -18.75 20.36 4.27
C LEU A 173 -19.43 19.02 3.95
N LEU A 174 -18.84 17.90 4.38
CA LEU A 174 -19.28 16.56 3.99
C LEU A 174 -20.16 15.86 5.03
N GLY A 175 -20.31 16.44 6.22
CA GLY A 175 -20.95 15.84 7.38
C GLY A 175 -20.06 14.89 8.17
N ASP A 176 -20.49 14.56 9.39
CA ASP A 176 -19.82 13.65 10.30
C ASP A 176 -20.14 12.16 10.01
N GLN A 177 -19.64 11.26 10.85
CA GLN A 177 -19.89 9.83 10.69
C GLN A 177 -21.40 9.49 10.63
N ASN A 178 -22.25 10.25 11.32
CA ASN A 178 -23.70 10.00 11.46
C ASN A 178 -24.54 10.71 10.40
N ARG A 179 -24.06 11.85 9.87
CA ARG A 179 -24.78 12.76 8.97
C ARG A 179 -23.96 13.12 7.74
N SER A 180 -23.20 12.16 7.18
CA SER A 180 -22.42 12.42 5.96
C SER A 180 -23.25 12.30 4.69
N LEU A 181 -23.02 13.22 3.74
CA LEU A 181 -23.55 13.15 2.36
C LEU A 181 -23.21 11.82 1.68
N LEU A 182 -22.06 11.24 2.01
CA LEU A 182 -21.60 9.97 1.45
C LEU A 182 -22.40 8.75 1.92
N ARG A 183 -23.30 8.89 2.90
CA ARG A 183 -24.24 7.82 3.26
C ARG A 183 -25.26 7.55 2.16
N LEU A 184 -25.52 8.53 1.28
CA LEU A 184 -26.41 8.39 0.13
C LEU A 184 -25.78 7.59 -1.02
N VAL A 185 -24.45 7.46 -1.04
CA VAL A 185 -23.70 6.75 -2.08
C VAL A 185 -23.18 5.43 -1.53
N GLN A 186 -23.67 4.32 -2.06
CA GLN A 186 -23.16 2.97 -1.79
C GLN A 186 -22.26 2.55 -2.95
N VAL A 187 -21.04 2.14 -2.61
CA VAL A 187 -20.05 1.67 -3.58
C VAL A 187 -19.67 0.26 -3.16
N SER A 188 -19.95 -0.71 -4.02
CA SER A 188 -19.52 -2.09 -3.83
C SER A 188 -18.05 -2.26 -4.20
N ASP A 189 -17.47 -3.37 -3.75
CA ASP A 189 -16.17 -3.82 -4.25
C ASP A 189 -16.26 -4.12 -5.77
N SER A 190 -15.13 -4.01 -6.46
CA SER A 190 -15.05 -4.43 -7.86
C SER A 190 -15.15 -5.95 -7.99
N SER A 191 -15.42 -6.42 -9.21
CA SER A 191 -15.14 -7.82 -9.54
C SER A 191 -13.66 -8.13 -9.32
N HIS A 192 -13.36 -9.39 -8.99
CA HIS A 192 -11.99 -9.87 -8.93
C HIS A 192 -11.34 -9.88 -10.31
N LEU A 193 -10.05 -9.56 -10.35
CA LEU A 193 -9.22 -9.68 -11.54
C LEU A 193 -8.40 -10.98 -11.48
N ASP A 194 -7.90 -11.41 -12.62
CA ASP A 194 -6.96 -12.53 -12.68
C ASP A 194 -5.63 -12.15 -12.01
N PRO A 195 -4.97 -13.05 -11.26
CA PRO A 195 -3.67 -12.76 -10.64
C PRO A 195 -2.58 -12.30 -11.63
N SER A 196 -2.68 -12.66 -12.91
CA SER A 196 -1.78 -12.17 -13.96
C SER A 196 -1.85 -10.67 -14.21
N ALA A 197 -2.89 -9.98 -13.71
CA ALA A 197 -2.98 -8.52 -13.73
C ALA A 197 -2.05 -7.85 -12.70
N LEU A 198 -1.50 -8.61 -11.74
CA LEU A 198 -0.52 -8.09 -10.79
C LEU A 198 0.88 -8.09 -11.39
N GLN A 199 1.59 -7.01 -11.13
CA GLN A 199 3.00 -6.84 -11.47
C GLN A 199 3.75 -6.20 -10.29
N LEU A 200 5.04 -6.50 -10.18
CA LEU A 200 5.93 -5.80 -9.25
C LEU A 200 6.38 -4.47 -9.86
N GLY A 201 6.00 -3.36 -9.22
CA GLY A 201 6.55 -2.03 -9.49
C GLY A 201 7.54 -1.60 -8.41
N CYS A 202 8.64 -0.95 -8.81
CA CYS A 202 9.49 -0.23 -7.88
C CYS A 202 8.98 1.21 -7.71
N VAL A 203 8.89 1.67 -6.46
CA VAL A 203 8.47 3.04 -6.14
C VAL A 203 9.69 3.84 -5.69
N LYS A 204 10.03 4.87 -6.46
CA LYS A 204 11.07 5.86 -6.09
C LYS A 204 10.38 7.12 -5.59
N VAL A 205 10.68 7.52 -4.36
CA VAL A 205 10.16 8.76 -3.78
C VAL A 205 11.12 9.88 -4.12
N LEU A 206 10.66 10.82 -4.95
CA LEU A 206 11.39 12.06 -5.21
C LEU A 206 11.05 13.07 -4.11
N SER A 207 12.01 13.37 -3.24
CA SER A 207 11.87 14.48 -2.29
C SER A 207 12.54 15.72 -2.86
N GLN A 208 11.82 16.84 -2.92
CA GLN A 208 12.42 18.16 -3.10
C GLN A 208 13.08 18.57 -1.78
N SER A 209 14.24 17.99 -1.47
CA SER A 209 15.12 18.59 -0.48
C SER A 209 15.71 19.83 -1.14
N GLN A 210 15.25 21.02 -0.77
CA GLN A 210 15.92 22.26 -1.13
C GLN A 210 17.38 22.14 -0.69
N TYR A 211 18.30 22.05 -1.63
CA TYR A 211 19.69 22.43 -1.38
C TYR A 211 19.64 23.90 -0.98
N ALA A 212 19.73 24.17 0.32
CA ALA A 212 20.04 25.50 0.82
C ALA A 212 21.47 25.82 0.34
N TYR A 213 21.59 26.40 -0.84
CA TYR A 213 22.69 27.29 -1.14
C TYR A 213 22.39 28.59 -0.41
N LEU A 214 23.11 28.79 0.71
CA LEU A 214 23.80 30.02 1.16
C LEU A 214 24.15 29.88 2.65
#